data_AF-A0AAP4F194-F1
#
_entry.id   AF-A0AAP4F194-F1
#
_cell.length_a   1.000
_cell.length_b   1.000
_cell.length_c   1.000
_cell.angle_alpha   90.00
_cell.angle_beta   90.00
_cell.angle_gamma   90.00
#
_symmetry.space_group_name_H-M   'P 1'
#
loop_
_entity.id
_entity.type
_entity.pdbx_description
1 polymer ?
#
loop_
_entity_poly.entity_id
_entity_poly.type
_entity_poly.pdbx_seq_one_letter_code
_entity_poly.pdbx_strand_id
1 'polypeptide(L)'
;QVWAKGGEGGKALAEEVVRLCEQPNDFTFSYELEGTSIEDKLNQIVQKIYGGKRAVLTANAQKQAKQLEAMGYGNCPICVAKTQYSLTDDQTKLGAPTDFEVTVRNLKISAGAGFIVALTGEIMTMPGLPKVPAAEKIDVDENGRITGLF
;
A
#
# COMPACT_ATOMS: atom_id res chain seq x y z
N GLN A 1 -7.49 -25.06 2.01
CA GLN A 1 -6.79 -25.82 3.08
C GLN A 1 -5.30 -26.05 2.74
N VAL A 2 -4.64 -25.09 2.08
CA VAL A 2 -3.28 -25.30 1.55
C VAL A 2 -2.22 -25.46 2.64
N TRP A 3 -2.41 -24.82 3.80
CA TRP A 3 -1.46 -24.91 4.92
C TRP A 3 -1.31 -26.34 5.45
N ALA A 4 -2.40 -27.09 5.59
CA ALA A 4 -2.38 -28.46 6.13
C ALA A 4 -2.23 -29.56 5.08
N LYS A 5 -2.66 -29.31 3.83
CA LYS A 5 -2.75 -30.33 2.77
C LYS A 5 -1.88 -30.04 1.54
N GLY A 6 -1.00 -29.04 1.63
CA GLY A 6 -0.20 -28.59 0.50
C GLY A 6 -1.08 -28.22 -0.71
N GLY A 7 -0.58 -28.54 -1.91
CA GLY A 7 -1.26 -28.22 -3.18
C GLY A 7 -2.65 -28.85 -3.32
N GLU A 8 -2.89 -30.03 -2.73
CA GLU A 8 -4.20 -30.69 -2.81
C GLU A 8 -5.31 -29.82 -2.19
N GLY A 9 -5.01 -29.16 -1.07
CA GLY A 9 -5.93 -28.27 -0.39
C GLY A 9 -6.24 -26.96 -1.12
N GLY A 10 -5.64 -26.73 -2.30
CA GLY A 10 -5.82 -25.55 -3.13
C GLY A 10 -6.44 -25.81 -4.50
N LYS A 11 -6.74 -27.08 -4.87
CA LYS A 11 -7.26 -27.43 -6.19
C LYS A 11 -8.52 -26.63 -6.58
N ALA A 12 -9.49 -26.53 -5.67
CA ALA A 12 -10.71 -25.77 -5.91
C ALA A 12 -10.45 -24.29 -6.22
N LEU A 13 -9.46 -23.67 -5.55
CA LEU A 13 -9.05 -22.29 -5.85
C LEU A 13 -8.37 -22.22 -7.22
N ALA A 14 -7.50 -23.18 -7.54
CA ALA A 14 -6.79 -23.20 -8.82
C ALA A 14 -7.75 -23.36 -10.00
N GLU A 15 -8.72 -24.28 -9.91
CA GLU A 15 -9.77 -24.48 -10.92
C GLU A 15 -10.59 -23.21 -11.13
N GLU A 16 -10.97 -22.52 -10.05
CA GLU A 16 -11.72 -21.27 -10.14
C GLU A 16 -10.89 -20.13 -10.76
N VAL A 17 -9.61 -20.04 -10.44
CA VAL A 17 -8.71 -19.04 -11.05
C VAL A 17 -8.57 -19.28 -12.55
N VAL A 18 -8.35 -20.53 -12.99
CA VAL A 18 -8.29 -20.88 -14.42
C VAL A 18 -9.60 -20.51 -15.12
N ARG A 19 -10.74 -20.85 -14.51
CA ARG A 19 -12.06 -20.50 -15.04
C ARG A 19 -12.24 -18.99 -15.21
N LEU A 20 -11.77 -18.19 -14.24
CA LEU A 20 -11.83 -16.72 -14.30
C LEU A 20 -10.88 -16.13 -15.36
N CYS A 21 -9.71 -16.74 -15.58
CA CYS A 21 -8.78 -16.33 -16.64
C CYS A 21 -9.35 -16.53 -18.06
N GLU A 22 -10.32 -17.43 -18.24
CA GLU A 22 -11.00 -17.66 -19.51
C GLU A 22 -12.19 -16.70 -19.74
N GLN A 23 -12.57 -15.89 -18.74
CA GLN A 23 -13.66 -14.92 -18.88
C GLN A 23 -13.16 -13.61 -19.53
N PRO A 24 -14.04 -12.88 -20.23
CA PRO A 24 -13.73 -11.51 -20.66
C PRO A 24 -13.36 -10.62 -19.45
N ASN A 25 -12.38 -9.75 -19.63
CA ASN A 25 -11.99 -8.76 -18.64
C ASN A 25 -12.03 -7.36 -19.25
N ASP A 26 -12.33 -6.35 -18.43
CA ASP A 26 -12.31 -4.94 -18.78
C ASP A 26 -11.50 -4.19 -17.72
N PHE A 27 -10.18 -4.34 -17.80
CA PHE A 27 -9.26 -3.73 -16.84
C PHE A 27 -9.17 -2.22 -17.05
N THR A 28 -9.37 -1.46 -15.97
CA THR A 28 -9.21 -0.01 -15.96
C THR A 28 -8.36 0.43 -14.77
N PHE A 29 -7.62 1.52 -14.95
CA PHE A 29 -6.90 2.16 -13.85
C PHE A 29 -7.86 2.97 -12.97
N SER A 30 -7.48 3.13 -11.70
CA SER A 30 -8.27 3.93 -10.76
C SER A 30 -8.34 5.42 -11.14
N TYR A 31 -7.38 5.93 -11.90
CA TYR A 31 -7.32 7.31 -12.38
C TYR A 31 -6.45 7.41 -13.64
N GLU A 32 -6.67 8.47 -14.42
CA GLU A 32 -5.81 8.85 -15.55
C GLU A 32 -4.54 9.56 -15.06
N LEU A 33 -3.42 9.37 -15.76
CA LEU A 33 -2.16 10.03 -15.41
C LEU A 33 -2.10 11.48 -15.87
N GLU A 34 -2.64 11.75 -17.05
CA GLU A 34 -2.68 13.07 -17.67
C GLU A 34 -4.02 13.75 -17.42
N GLY A 35 -4.02 15.09 -17.39
CA GLY A 35 -5.25 15.87 -17.22
C GLY A 35 -5.89 15.78 -15.83
N THR A 36 -5.24 15.13 -14.86
CA THR A 36 -5.67 15.03 -13.47
C THR A 36 -4.61 15.62 -12.54
N SER A 37 -5.03 16.46 -11.59
CA SER A 37 -4.13 17.01 -10.58
C SER A 37 -3.69 15.94 -9.58
N ILE A 38 -2.61 16.20 -8.83
CA ILE A 38 -2.20 15.30 -7.73
C ILE A 38 -3.35 15.11 -6.72
N GLU A 39 -4.11 16.16 -6.43
CA GLU A 39 -5.26 16.12 -5.52
C GLU A 39 -6.40 15.26 -6.08
N ASP A 40 -6.71 15.38 -7.38
CA ASP A 40 -7.76 14.56 -8.01
C ASP A 40 -7.40 13.08 -8.03
N LYS A 41 -6.13 12.75 -8.31
CA LYS A 41 -5.63 11.36 -8.26
C LYS A 41 -5.82 10.79 -6.85
N LEU A 42 -5.47 11.55 -5.81
CA LEU A 42 -5.68 11.14 -4.41
C LEU A 42 -7.17 10.94 -4.10
N ASN A 43 -8.04 11.85 -4.57
CA ASN A 43 -9.49 11.73 -4.39
C ASN A 43 -10.05 10.47 -5.06
N GLN A 44 -9.63 10.18 -6.29
CA GLN A 44 -10.08 8.98 -7.01
C GLN A 44 -9.63 7.69 -6.30
N ILE A 45 -8.43 7.65 -5.73
CA ILE A 45 -7.98 6.52 -4.90
C ILE A 45 -8.88 6.37 -3.68
N VAL A 46 -9.11 7.44 -2.92
CA VAL A 46 -9.93 7.38 -1.70
C VAL A 46 -11.36 6.94 -2.00
N GLN A 47 -11.96 7.47 -3.07
CA GLN A 47 -13.35 7.20 -3.43
C GLN A 47 -13.54 5.81 -4.03
N LYS A 48 -12.72 5.43 -5.02
CA LYS A 48 -12.90 4.17 -5.77
C LYS A 48 -12.31 2.96 -5.04
N ILE A 49 -11.21 3.13 -4.32
CA ILE A 49 -10.47 2.02 -3.72
C ILE A 49 -10.75 1.91 -2.22
N TYR A 50 -10.75 3.02 -1.48
CA TYR A 50 -10.92 2.98 -0.03
C TYR A 50 -12.38 3.11 0.43
N GLY A 51 -13.27 3.64 -0.41
CA GLY A 51 -14.68 3.88 -0.05
C GLY A 51 -14.88 5.11 0.85
N GLY A 52 -13.92 6.03 0.88
CA GLY A 52 -13.99 7.29 1.61
C GLY A 52 -14.58 8.44 0.79
N LYS A 53 -14.74 9.60 1.41
CA LYS A 53 -15.28 10.81 0.76
C LYS A 53 -14.26 11.48 -0.15
N ARG A 54 -13.05 11.72 0.36
CA ARG A 54 -11.98 12.47 -0.32
C ARG A 54 -10.65 12.39 0.44
N ALA A 55 -9.58 12.77 -0.24
CA ALA A 55 -8.31 13.11 0.40
C ALA A 55 -8.33 14.57 0.90
N VAL A 56 -7.66 14.82 2.02
CA VAL A 56 -7.48 16.16 2.60
C VAL A 56 -6.00 16.43 2.72
N LEU A 57 -5.50 17.36 1.91
CA LEU A 57 -4.09 17.75 1.95
C LEU A 57 -3.88 18.81 3.04
N THR A 58 -2.92 18.57 3.92
CA THR A 58 -2.42 19.62 4.82
C THR A 58 -1.80 20.78 4.02
N ALA A 59 -1.66 21.95 4.64
CA ALA A 59 -1.04 23.12 3.98
C ALA A 59 0.37 22.80 3.42
N ASN A 60 1.14 21.97 4.13
CA ASN A 60 2.44 21.52 3.65
C ASN A 60 2.33 20.61 2.41
N ALA A 61 1.43 19.62 2.44
CA ALA A 61 1.18 18.74 1.29
C ALA A 61 0.66 19.53 0.07
N GLN A 62 -0.21 20.53 0.26
CA GLN A 62 -0.68 21.40 -0.83
C GLN A 62 0.48 22.17 -1.48
N LYS A 63 1.41 22.70 -0.68
CA LYS A 63 2.61 23.37 -1.19
C LYS A 63 3.50 22.40 -1.99
N GLN A 64 3.69 21.19 -1.47
CA GLN A 64 4.48 20.16 -2.15
C GLN A 64 3.81 19.70 -3.45
N ALA A 65 2.49 19.54 -3.50
CA ALA A 65 1.76 19.19 -4.72
C ALA A 65 2.02 20.21 -5.83
N LYS A 66 1.85 21.50 -5.53
CA LYS A 66 2.12 22.59 -6.47
C LYS A 66 3.57 22.60 -6.97
N GLN A 67 4.54 22.34 -6.07
CA GLN A 67 5.95 22.26 -6.44
C GLN A 67 6.22 21.08 -7.38
N LEU A 68 5.66 19.90 -7.07
CA LEU A 68 5.82 18.71 -7.91
C LEU A 68 5.20 18.89 -9.29
N GLU A 69 4.03 19.51 -9.38
CA GLU A 69 3.40 19.85 -10.66
C GLU A 69 4.25 20.85 -11.44
N ALA A 70 4.76 21.91 -10.81
CA ALA A 70 5.64 22.89 -11.45
C ALA A 70 6.97 22.29 -11.94
N MET A 71 7.46 21.23 -11.29
CA MET A 71 8.65 20.48 -11.70
C MET A 71 8.37 19.47 -12.82
N GLY A 72 7.12 19.35 -13.29
CA GLY A 72 6.73 18.41 -14.35
C GLY A 72 6.41 16.99 -13.86
N TYR A 73 6.33 16.76 -12.54
CA TYR A 73 5.97 15.46 -11.96
C TYR A 73 4.46 15.27 -11.78
N GLY A 74 3.63 16.22 -12.20
CA GLY A 74 2.18 16.16 -12.05
C GLY A 74 1.56 14.89 -12.65
N ASN A 75 2.15 14.36 -13.73
CA ASN A 75 1.65 13.16 -14.41
C ASN A 75 2.13 11.83 -13.77
N CYS A 76 2.99 11.88 -12.76
CA CYS A 76 3.42 10.66 -12.07
C CYS A 76 2.24 9.96 -11.35
N PRO A 77 2.20 8.62 -11.32
CA PRO A 77 1.30 7.88 -10.45
C PRO A 77 1.58 8.14 -8.97
N ILE A 78 0.61 7.80 -8.12
CA ILE A 78 0.64 8.00 -6.68
C ILE A 78 0.74 6.67 -5.96
N CYS A 79 1.73 6.58 -5.07
CA CYS A 79 1.86 5.54 -4.05
C CYS A 79 1.37 6.09 -2.71
N VAL A 80 0.20 5.65 -2.25
CA VAL A 80 -0.34 6.06 -0.95
C VAL A 80 0.28 5.19 0.13
N ALA A 81 0.90 5.85 1.10
CA ALA A 81 1.59 5.21 2.19
C ALA A 81 0.80 5.51 3.47
N LYS A 82 0.04 4.50 3.90
CA LYS A 82 -0.92 4.53 5.01
C LYS A 82 -0.88 3.22 5.80
N THR A 83 -1.60 3.16 6.92
CA THR A 83 -1.77 1.91 7.68
C THR A 83 -2.42 0.82 6.83
N GLN A 84 -1.89 -0.40 6.90
CA GLN A 84 -2.40 -1.59 6.22
C GLN A 84 -3.59 -2.24 6.93
N TYR A 85 -3.87 -1.84 8.18
CA TYR A 85 -4.88 -2.48 9.04
C TYR A 85 -6.32 -1.99 8.80
N SER A 86 -6.48 -0.88 8.09
CA SER A 86 -7.77 -0.24 7.83
C SER A 86 -7.84 0.20 6.38
N LEU A 87 -9.04 0.45 5.83
CA LEU A 87 -9.20 1.22 4.58
C LEU A 87 -8.99 2.72 4.79
N THR A 88 -9.19 3.20 6.01
CA THR A 88 -8.94 4.60 6.41
C THR A 88 -7.46 4.84 6.72
N ASP A 89 -7.12 6.05 7.18
CA ASP A 89 -5.82 6.38 7.78
C ASP A 89 -5.74 6.09 9.29
N ASP A 90 -6.82 5.60 9.90
CA ASP A 90 -6.92 5.17 11.30
C ASP A 90 -6.95 3.64 11.40
N GLN A 91 -5.92 3.05 12.00
CA GLN A 91 -5.74 1.60 12.11
C GLN A 91 -6.84 0.89 12.92
N THR A 92 -7.62 1.61 13.73
CA THR A 92 -8.64 1.04 14.62
C THR A 92 -9.97 0.78 13.90
N LYS A 93 -10.18 1.39 12.72
CA LYS A 93 -11.42 1.25 11.95
C LYS A 93 -11.36 0.03 11.04
N LEU A 94 -11.97 -1.07 11.48
CA LEU A 94 -11.97 -2.36 10.78
C LEU A 94 -13.20 -2.52 9.87
N GLY A 95 -13.14 -3.50 8.97
CA GLY A 95 -14.23 -3.81 8.03
C GLY A 95 -14.24 -2.87 6.83
N ALA A 96 -15.45 -2.46 6.41
CA ALA A 96 -15.67 -1.54 5.29
C ALA A 96 -16.25 -0.20 5.81
N PRO A 97 -15.44 0.65 6.46
CA PRO A 97 -15.90 1.95 6.96
C PRO A 97 -16.34 2.86 5.80
N THR A 98 -17.31 3.72 6.06
CA THR A 98 -17.79 4.74 5.10
C THR A 98 -17.58 6.14 5.66
N ASP A 99 -17.83 7.15 4.83
CA ASP A 99 -17.91 8.56 5.23
C ASP A 99 -16.65 9.18 5.86
N PHE A 100 -15.49 8.55 5.68
CA PHE A 100 -14.21 9.04 6.19
C PHE A 100 -13.45 9.86 5.15
N GLU A 101 -12.55 10.71 5.64
CA GLU A 101 -11.56 11.44 4.84
C GLU A 101 -10.17 10.84 5.11
N VAL A 102 -9.26 10.93 4.14
CA VAL A 102 -7.86 10.52 4.31
C VAL A 102 -6.96 11.74 4.33
N THR A 103 -6.24 11.96 5.42
CA THR A 103 -5.37 13.14 5.56
C THR A 103 -4.01 12.87 4.95
N VAL A 104 -3.55 13.71 4.02
CA VAL A 104 -2.20 13.64 3.43
C VAL A 104 -1.34 14.75 4.02
N ARG A 105 -0.27 14.34 4.71
CA ARG A 105 0.63 15.24 5.45
C ARG A 105 1.81 15.70 4.61
N ASN A 106 2.36 14.79 3.80
CA ASN A 106 3.54 15.05 2.99
C ASN A 106 3.44 14.33 1.64
N LEU A 107 4.04 14.94 0.62
CA LEU A 107 4.28 14.36 -0.69
C LEU A 107 5.78 14.30 -0.95
N LYS A 108 6.27 13.17 -1.45
CA LYS A 108 7.68 12.97 -1.82
C LYS A 108 7.77 12.33 -3.19
N ILE A 109 8.58 12.89 -4.08
CA ILE A 109 8.86 12.28 -5.38
C ILE A 109 9.93 11.19 -5.26
N SER A 110 9.66 10.02 -5.84
CA SER A 110 10.65 8.97 -6.10
C SER A 110 10.97 8.98 -7.59
N ALA A 111 11.73 9.98 -8.03
CA ALA A 111 11.89 10.29 -9.46
C ALA A 111 12.45 9.11 -10.28
N GLY A 112 13.41 8.36 -9.74
CA GLY A 112 13.95 7.17 -10.41
C GLY A 112 12.95 6.02 -10.56
N ALA A 113 12.01 5.90 -9.62
CA ALA A 113 10.95 4.89 -9.67
C ALA A 113 9.69 5.37 -10.42
N GLY A 114 9.58 6.68 -10.68
CA GLY A 114 8.51 7.27 -11.47
C GLY A 114 7.18 7.50 -10.74
N PHE A 115 7.16 7.64 -9.41
CA PHE A 115 5.92 7.89 -8.66
C PHE A 115 6.06 8.87 -7.49
N ILE A 116 4.94 9.46 -7.07
CA ILE A 116 4.83 10.33 -5.91
C ILE A 116 4.34 9.51 -4.72
N VAL A 117 5.04 9.58 -3.59
CA VAL A 117 4.64 8.97 -2.32
C VAL A 117 3.80 9.96 -1.53
N ALA A 118 2.56 9.59 -1.20
CA ALA A 118 1.65 10.34 -0.35
C ALA A 118 1.60 9.75 1.06
N LEU A 119 2.12 10.49 2.03
CA LEU A 119 2.25 10.06 3.43
C LEU A 119 1.04 10.52 4.23
N THR A 120 0.25 9.59 4.77
CA THR A 120 -0.96 9.93 5.58
C THR A 120 -0.68 9.96 7.08
N GLY A 121 0.29 9.18 7.54
CA GLY A 121 0.71 9.09 8.93
C GLY A 121 2.21 8.88 9.06
N GLU A 122 2.64 8.49 10.26
CA GLU A 122 4.02 8.06 10.48
C GLU A 122 4.23 6.68 9.86
N ILE A 123 5.27 6.56 9.05
CA ILE A 123 5.64 5.30 8.40
C ILE A 123 7.00 4.90 8.91
N MET A 124 7.05 3.71 9.49
CA MET A 124 8.29 3.12 9.95
C MET A 124 9.12 2.68 8.73
N THR A 125 10.17 3.45 8.42
CA THR A 125 11.12 3.13 7.33
C THR A 125 12.33 2.34 7.81
N MET A 126 12.56 2.29 9.14
CA MET A 126 13.65 1.57 9.77
C MET A 126 13.12 0.87 11.03
N PRO A 127 12.78 -0.42 10.96
CA PRO A 127 12.29 -1.15 12.13
C PRO A 127 13.40 -1.35 13.17
N GLY A 128 13.06 -1.19 14.44
CA GLY A 128 13.96 -1.49 15.55
C GLY A 128 13.95 -2.97 15.94
N LEU A 129 14.92 -3.38 16.75
CA LEU A 129 14.91 -4.70 17.37
C LEU A 129 13.91 -4.75 18.54
N PRO A 130 13.26 -5.90 18.78
CA PRO A 130 12.40 -6.08 19.96
C PRO A 130 13.25 -6.16 21.24
N LYS A 131 12.58 -6.10 22.41
CA LYS A 131 13.25 -6.17 23.73
C LYS A 131 14.17 -7.39 23.88
N VAL A 132 13.80 -8.52 23.30
CA VAL A 132 14.62 -9.74 23.24
C VAL A 132 14.75 -10.13 21.76
N PRO A 133 15.86 -9.76 21.09
CA PRO A 133 16.10 -10.09 19.69
C PRO A 133 16.20 -11.60 19.46
N ALA A 134 15.65 -12.09 18.35
CA ALA A 134 15.83 -13.49 17.94
C ALA A 134 17.31 -13.87 17.80
N ALA A 135 18.17 -12.89 17.50
CA ALA A 135 19.62 -13.06 17.38
C ALA A 135 20.29 -13.68 18.62
N GLU A 136 19.74 -13.48 19.83
CA GLU A 136 20.28 -14.11 21.05
C GLU A 136 20.10 -15.64 21.07
N LYS A 137 19.23 -16.19 20.23
CA LYS A 137 18.93 -17.62 20.11
C LYS A 137 19.40 -18.24 18.79
N ILE A 138 19.98 -17.44 17.89
CA ILE A 138 20.54 -17.94 16.64
C ILE A 138 21.90 -18.57 16.95
N ASP A 139 22.06 -19.84 16.57
CA ASP A 139 23.29 -20.59 16.77
C ASP A 139 23.51 -21.62 15.66
N VAL A 140 24.74 -22.12 15.52
CA VAL A 140 25.15 -23.12 14.53
C VAL A 140 25.80 -24.29 15.26
N ASP A 141 25.22 -25.48 15.10
CA ASP A 141 25.79 -26.68 15.71
C ASP A 141 27.04 -27.20 14.95
N GLU A 142 27.68 -28.22 15.51
CA GLU A 142 28.88 -28.87 14.96
C GLU A 142 28.69 -29.49 13.56
N ASN A 143 27.43 -29.71 13.14
CA ASN A 143 27.07 -30.23 11.82
C ASN A 143 26.72 -29.11 10.83
N GLY A 144 26.88 -27.84 11.23
CA GLY A 144 26.50 -26.69 10.42
C GLY A 144 24.98 -26.43 10.40
N ARG A 145 24.21 -27.04 11.30
CA ARG A 145 22.76 -26.81 11.38
C ARG A 145 22.48 -25.54 12.17
N ILE A 146 21.75 -24.61 11.54
CA ILE A 146 21.32 -23.37 12.16
C ILE A 146 20.05 -23.61 12.99
N THR A 147 20.00 -23.08 14.21
CA THR A 147 18.80 -23.08 15.07
C THR A 147 18.35 -21.64 15.37
N GLY A 148 17.07 -21.46 15.73
CA GLY A 148 16.52 -20.16 16.13
C GLY A 148 16.18 -19.17 15.00
N LEU A 149 16.27 -19.60 13.74
CA LEU A 149 16.05 -18.75 12.55
C LEU A 149 14.58 -18.74 12.07
N PHE A 150 13.85 -19.84 12.27
CA PHE A 150 12.44 -20.03 11.90
C PHE A 150 11.71 -20.86 12.95
#